data_AF-A0A3B3CDT4-F1
#
_entry.id   AF-A0A3B3CDT4-F1
#
_cell.length_a   1.000
_cell.length_b   1.000
_cell.length_c   1.000
_cell.angle_alpha   90.00
_cell.angle_beta   90.00
_cell.angle_gamma   90.00
#
_symmetry.space_group_name_H-M   'P 1'
#
loop_
_entity.id
_entity.type
_entity.pdbx_description
1 polymer ?
#
loop_
_entity_poly.entity_id
_entity_poly.type
_entity_poly.pdbx_seq_one_letter_code
_entity_poly.pdbx_strand_id
1 'polypeptide(L)'
;MSSDRPSRSEVMGWGPQQLADYLKRRNLPGCDKVVLKNSISGARFVNLTDSDLQKFPKLQAPMISKLSNEISKNEGKRGLFGKKYVPVSRKLTDP
;
A
#
# COMPACT_ATOMS: atom_id res chain seq x y z
N MET A 1 -21.64 1.37 15.68
CA MET A 1 -21.21 1.67 14.30
C MET A 1 -20.17 2.78 14.46
N SER A 2 -18.88 2.59 14.18
CA SER A 2 -18.32 2.35 12.85
C SER A 2 -16.93 1.74 13.00
N SER A 3 -16.56 0.80 12.14
CA SER A 3 -15.18 0.31 12.07
C SER A 3 -14.26 1.48 11.71
N ASP A 4 -13.22 1.71 12.52
CA ASP A 4 -12.20 2.77 12.36
C ASP A 4 -11.44 2.72 11.01
N ARG A 5 -11.66 1.65 10.23
CA ARG A 5 -10.98 1.37 8.97
C ARG A 5 -11.94 1.50 7.78
N PRO A 6 -11.65 2.38 6.80
CA PRO A 6 -12.47 2.54 5.61
C PRO A 6 -12.43 1.28 4.74
N SER A 7 -13.51 1.03 4.01
CA SER A 7 -13.57 -0.10 3.05
C SER A 7 -12.81 0.21 1.76
N ARG A 8 -12.42 -0.80 0.98
CA ARG A 8 -11.77 -0.58 -0.33
C ARG A 8 -12.64 0.27 -1.26
N SER A 9 -13.94 -0.03 -1.32
CA SER A 9 -14.90 0.70 -2.17
C SER A 9 -14.96 2.18 -1.80
N GLU A 10 -15.00 2.46 -0.50
CA GLU A 10 -14.99 3.82 0.03
C GLU A 10 -13.70 4.56 -0.35
N VAL A 11 -12.53 3.95 -0.11
CA VAL A 11 -11.24 4.57 -0.45
C VAL A 11 -11.09 4.74 -1.96
N MET A 12 -11.62 3.85 -2.79
CA MET A 12 -11.60 4.02 -4.25
C MET A 12 -12.35 5.27 -4.72
N GLY A 13 -13.37 5.72 -3.98
CA GLY A 13 -14.09 6.96 -4.25
C GLY A 13 -13.39 8.22 -3.74
N TRP A 14 -12.29 8.11 -3.00
CA TRP A 14 -11.64 9.27 -2.39
C TRP A 14 -10.77 10.07 -3.37
N GLY A 15 -10.98 11.38 -3.35
CA GLY A 15 -10.04 12.34 -3.91
C GLY A 15 -8.80 12.55 -3.04
N PRO A 16 -7.76 13.24 -3.55
CA PRO A 16 -6.53 13.50 -2.78
C PRO A 16 -6.76 14.22 -1.45
N GLN A 17 -7.74 15.12 -1.39
CA GLN A 17 -8.07 15.85 -0.16
C GLN A 17 -8.58 14.92 0.95
N GLN A 18 -9.56 14.06 0.64
CA GLN A 18 -10.11 13.10 1.59
C GLN A 18 -9.06 12.10 2.06
N LEU A 19 -8.19 11.64 1.15
CA LEU A 19 -7.08 10.76 1.50
C LEU A 19 -6.07 11.47 2.42
N ALA A 20 -5.70 12.71 2.12
CA ALA A 20 -4.77 13.49 2.94
C ALA A 20 -5.31 13.66 4.38
N ASP A 21 -6.59 13.97 4.52
CA ASP A 21 -7.22 14.15 5.84
C ASP A 21 -7.34 12.81 6.60
N TYR A 22 -7.53 11.69 5.90
CA TYR A 22 -7.42 10.37 6.50
C TYR A 22 -6.02 10.09 7.05
N LEU A 23 -4.95 10.38 6.28
CA LEU A 23 -3.58 10.16 6.74
C LEU A 23 -3.19 11.06 7.93
N LYS A 24 -3.73 12.29 8.01
CA LYS A 24 -3.59 13.15 9.20
C LYS A 24 -4.20 12.48 10.44
N ARG A 25 -5.42 11.94 10.33
CA ARG A 25 -6.10 11.23 11.45
C ARG A 25 -5.36 9.97 11.90
N ARG A 26 -4.58 9.35 11.00
CA ARG A 26 -3.73 8.18 11.31
C ARG A 26 -2.38 8.53 11.92
N ASN A 27 -2.13 9.80 12.24
CA ASN A 27 -0.88 10.31 12.82
C ASN A 27 0.35 10.00 11.94
N LEU A 28 0.21 10.20 10.61
CA LEU A 28 1.28 10.00 9.63
C LEU A 28 1.77 11.37 9.09
N PRO A 29 2.56 12.12 9.88
CA PRO A 29 2.93 13.49 9.54
C PRO A 29 3.70 13.57 8.22
N GLY A 30 3.35 14.56 7.40
CA GLY A 30 3.97 14.83 6.10
C GLY A 30 3.48 13.97 4.95
N CYS A 31 2.73 12.89 5.22
CA CYS A 31 2.15 12.05 4.16
C CYS A 31 0.97 12.75 3.46
N ASP A 32 0.21 13.56 4.20
CA ASP A 32 -0.84 14.42 3.69
C ASP A 32 -0.33 15.41 2.64
N LYS A 33 0.82 16.06 2.91
CA LYS A 33 1.47 16.98 1.96
C LYS A 33 1.89 16.26 0.69
N VAL A 34 2.41 15.04 0.81
CA VAL A 34 2.81 14.21 -0.35
C VAL A 34 1.60 13.85 -1.21
N VAL A 35 0.50 13.45 -0.56
CA VAL A 35 -0.75 13.12 -1.24
C VAL A 35 -1.27 14.31 -2.05
N LEU A 36 -1.32 15.50 -1.44
CA LEU A 36 -1.80 16.71 -2.11
C LEU A 36 -0.84 17.15 -3.23
N LYS A 37 0.47 17.18 -2.98
CA LYS A 37 1.48 17.60 -3.96
C LYS A 37 1.51 16.71 -5.20
N ASN A 38 1.29 15.41 -5.03
CA ASN A 38 1.35 14.43 -6.13
C ASN A 38 -0.04 14.00 -6.64
N SER A 39 -1.11 14.64 -6.15
CA SER A 39 -2.50 14.31 -6.50
C SER A 39 -2.82 12.81 -6.37
N ILE A 40 -2.35 12.18 -5.28
CA ILE A 40 -2.59 10.76 -5.03
C ILE A 40 -4.05 10.59 -4.61
N SER A 41 -4.88 10.00 -5.46
CA SER A 41 -6.25 9.64 -5.11
C SER A 41 -6.29 8.36 -4.25
N GLY A 42 -7.42 8.08 -3.62
CA GLY A 42 -7.60 6.84 -2.89
C GLY A 42 -7.52 5.60 -3.79
N ALA A 43 -7.98 5.69 -5.06
CA ALA A 43 -7.78 4.63 -6.05
C ALA A 43 -6.30 4.35 -6.35
N ARG A 44 -5.45 5.39 -6.39
CA ARG A 44 -3.99 5.22 -6.52
C ARG A 44 -3.38 4.68 -5.23
N PHE A 45 -3.89 5.11 -4.07
CA PHE A 45 -3.42 4.67 -2.77
C PHE A 45 -3.62 3.17 -2.54
N VAL A 46 -4.77 2.60 -2.91
CA VAL A 46 -5.01 1.15 -2.77
C VAL A 46 -4.22 0.29 -3.76
N ASN A 47 -3.59 0.92 -4.75
CA ASN A 47 -2.74 0.31 -5.78
C ASN A 47 -1.34 0.96 -5.79
N LEU A 48 -0.79 1.27 -4.61
CA LEU A 48 0.52 1.94 -4.51
C LEU A 48 1.62 1.15 -5.23
N THR A 49 2.43 1.88 -5.99
CA THR A 49 3.64 1.37 -6.62
C THR A 49 4.87 1.77 -5.81
N ASP A 50 6.00 1.10 -6.03
CA ASP A 50 7.28 1.48 -5.39
C ASP A 50 7.68 2.93 -5.72
N SER A 51 7.39 3.38 -6.95
CA SER A 51 7.66 4.77 -7.37
C SER A 51 6.86 5.79 -6.56
N ASP A 52 5.61 5.49 -6.22
CA ASP A 52 4.80 6.35 -5.37
C ASP A 52 5.25 6.27 -3.92
N LEU A 53 5.63 5.09 -3.46
CA LEU A 53 6.09 4.87 -2.10
C LEU A 53 7.39 5.66 -1.81
N GLN A 54 8.28 5.78 -2.79
CA GLN A 54 9.50 6.59 -2.68
C GLN A 54 9.24 8.10 -2.50
N LYS A 55 8.03 8.58 -2.80
CA LYS A 55 7.64 9.99 -2.59
C LYS A 55 7.25 10.27 -1.14
N PHE A 56 6.89 9.25 -0.36
CA PHE A 56 6.54 9.38 1.05
C PHE A 56 7.80 9.51 1.92
N PRO A 57 7.68 10.13 3.12
CA PRO A 57 8.79 10.17 4.07
C PRO A 57 9.27 8.74 4.39
N LYS A 58 10.59 8.51 4.36
CA LYS A 58 11.18 7.17 4.57
C LYS A 58 10.72 6.49 5.86
N LEU A 59 10.54 7.27 6.92
CA LEU A 59 10.04 6.79 8.22
C LEU A 59 8.58 6.31 8.16
N GLN A 60 7.77 6.87 7.25
CA GLN A 60 6.34 6.59 7.15
C GLN A 60 6.00 5.60 6.03
N ALA A 61 6.90 5.41 5.05
CA ALA A 61 6.70 4.52 3.91
C ALA A 61 6.28 3.07 4.30
N PRO A 62 6.89 2.41 5.31
CA PRO A 62 6.45 1.07 5.73
C PRO A 62 4.98 1.05 6.23
N MET A 63 4.59 2.07 6.99
CA MET A 63 3.23 2.20 7.52
C MET A 63 2.21 2.50 6.42
N ILE A 64 2.57 3.36 5.46
CA ILE A 64 1.76 3.67 4.28
C ILE A 64 1.52 2.42 3.44
N SER A 65 2.57 1.64 3.16
CA SER A 65 2.46 0.38 2.42
C SER A 65 1.56 -0.62 3.15
N LYS A 66 1.69 -0.73 4.47
CA LYS A 66 0.83 -1.59 5.30
C LYS A 66 -0.64 -1.18 5.19
N LEU A 67 -0.96 0.11 5.32
CA LEU A 67 -2.34 0.61 5.20
C LEU A 67 -2.95 0.37 3.82
N SER A 68 -2.19 0.68 2.76
CA SER A 68 -2.61 0.40 1.38
C SER A 68 -2.94 -1.09 1.21
N ASN A 69 -2.05 -1.97 1.65
CA ASN A 69 -2.23 -3.42 1.54
C ASN A 69 -3.42 -3.93 2.36
N GLU A 70 -3.63 -3.38 3.56
CA GLU A 70 -4.78 -3.72 4.41
C GLU A 70 -6.11 -3.34 3.77
N ILE A 71 -6.18 -2.20 3.09
CA ILE A 71 -7.38 -1.74 2.37
C ILE A 71 -7.54 -2.51 1.05
N SER A 72 -6.45 -2.79 0.34
CA SER A 72 -6.45 -3.51 -0.94
C SER A 72 -6.92 -4.97 -0.80
N LYS A 73 -6.57 -5.64 0.30
CA LYS A 73 -6.80 -7.08 0.53
C LYS A 73 -8.24 -7.53 0.83
N ASN A 74 -9.26 -6.75 0.45
CA ASN A 74 -10.64 -7.26 0.48
C ASN A 74 -10.98 -8.23 -0.66
N GLU A 75 -10.01 -8.57 -1.54
CA GLU A 75 -10.12 -9.61 -2.57
C GLU A 75 -8.82 -10.44 -2.65
N GLY A 76 -8.63 -11.37 -1.70
CA GLY A 76 -8.01 -12.67 -1.96
C GLY A 76 -6.54 -12.80 -2.38
N LYS A 77 -5.69 -11.76 -2.45
CA LYS A 77 -4.28 -11.95 -2.85
C LYS A 77 -3.28 -11.63 -1.75
N ARG A 78 -2.80 -12.74 -1.17
CA ARG A 78 -1.61 -12.92 -0.33
C ARG A 78 -0.51 -11.94 -0.72
N GLY A 79 -0.03 -11.21 0.29
CA GLY A 79 1.18 -10.44 0.14
C GLY A 79 2.39 -11.31 0.41
N LEU A 80 3.52 -10.79 -0.06
CA LEU A 80 4.86 -10.94 0.50
C LEU A 80 5.47 -12.33 0.28
N PHE A 81 6.33 -12.45 -0.72
CA PHE A 81 7.79 -12.60 -0.54
C PHE A 81 8.38 -12.75 -1.94
N GLY A 82 9.10 -11.73 -2.41
CA GLY A 82 10.15 -11.91 -3.40
C GLY A 82 11.28 -12.71 -2.75
N LYS A 83 11.05 -14.01 -2.49
CA LYS A 83 12.11 -14.95 -2.20
C LYS A 83 12.60 -15.45 -3.55
N LYS A 84 13.81 -15.03 -3.88
CA LYS A 84 14.61 -15.42 -5.04
C LYS A 84 14.34 -16.89 -5.40
N TYR A 85 13.84 -17.12 -6.61
CA TYR A 85 13.92 -18.44 -7.23
C TYR A 85 15.39 -18.70 -7.48
N VAL A 86 16.05 -19.39 -6.56
CA VAL A 86 17.33 -20.06 -6.84
C VAL A 86 16.98 -21.36 -7.55
N PRO A 87 17.38 -21.59 -8.81
CA PRO A 87 17.26 -22.91 -9.40
C PRO A 87 18.35 -23.77 -8.76
N VAL A 88 18.04 -24.48 -7.67
CA VAL A 88 18.94 -25.51 -7.15
C VAL A 88 18.59 -26.83 -7.83
N SER A 89 19.56 -27.32 -8.60
CA SER A 89 19.53 -28.54 -9.40
C SER A 89 19.00 -29.74 -8.61
N ARG A 90 18.07 -30.49 -9.20
CA ARG A 90 17.85 -31.88 -8.81
C ARG A 90 18.58 -32.79 -9.79
N LYS A 91 19.45 -33.63 -9.23
CA LYS A 91 20.14 -34.74 -9.87
C LYS A 91 19.12 -35.69 -10.51
N LEU A 92 19.42 -36.17 -11.71
CA LEU A 92 18.83 -37.41 -12.25
C LEU A 92 19.87 -38.52 -12.10
N THR A 93 19.41 -39.56 -11.44
CA THR A 93 20.08 -40.82 -11.15
C THR A 93 20.26 -41.66 -12.41
N ASP A 94 21.39 -42.36 -12.42
CA ASP A 94 21.87 -43.45 -13.28
C ASP A 94 20.79 -44.47 -13.72
N PRO A 95 20.90 -45.05 -14.94
CA PRO A 95 20.45 -46.41 -15.23
C PRO A 95 21.60 -47.44 -15.18
#